data_AF-A0A8H7PU15-F1
#
_entry.id   AF-A0A8H7PU15-F1
#
_cell.length_a   1.000
_cell.length_b   1.000
_cell.length_c   1.000
_cell.angle_alpha   90.00
_cell.angle_beta   90.00
_cell.angle_gamma   90.00
#
_symmetry.space_group_name_H-M   'P 1'
#
loop_
_entity.id
_entity.type
_entity.pdbx_description
1 polymer ?
#
loop_
_entity_poly.entity_id
_entity_poly.type
_entity_poly.pdbx_seq_one_letter_code
_entity_poly.pdbx_strand_id
1 'polypeptide(L)'
;MGEGKNLGNLTIKNLTTAKRLGTQTPRLFAIMIRVGSSLVALFVSTVLAETKDDQTVQPPTPLAYPTKVSVKDFLFEIAMLCFFAAYIAIWYVGGNKNLALAKKWTGAQLEYLRSQFAHVGDNSGNTLVKDSPNEYVLYTSGRRNMKFAHWFVTLYPRNDVTTAIANRVLALAGWEKPAKDHVTVTVTLDDNVSEGFVFAVLPEATSKELRADRFDLKKFTKTSQHSKLPNNLVVSCESSELADVLLEGKVADVIREAGDAFNSLIITCYPAVAPESLQEFYPKTIHFDFNINSSDAKASSDLVQLVCELPDILNARCRTFRPEIKNKLRKNREEVLKEYAKIHAEERAEELAKKKADAKKAEEERVRKLSPAEQRKWEEKERAKELKKSQKKRVKKS
;
A
#
# COMPACT_ATOMS: atom_id res chain seq x y z
N MET A 1 -6.40 38.51 -4.85
CA MET A 1 -5.18 38.26 -4.06
C MET A 1 -5.60 37.41 -2.87
N GLY A 2 -5.24 36.13 -2.86
CA GLY A 2 -5.54 35.21 -1.75
C GLY A 2 -6.51 34.07 -2.11
N GLU A 3 -5.99 33.02 -2.75
CA GLU A 3 -6.53 31.65 -2.70
C GLU A 3 -5.50 30.71 -3.35
N GLY A 4 -4.44 30.38 -2.61
CA GLY A 4 -3.29 29.66 -3.16
C GLY A 4 -2.50 28.86 -2.12
N LYS A 5 -3.17 28.40 -1.05
CA LYS A 5 -2.55 27.60 0.02
C LYS A 5 -3.53 26.56 0.55
N ASN A 6 -3.77 25.48 -0.20
CA ASN A 6 -4.27 24.22 0.41
C ASN A 6 -4.21 22.96 -0.46
N LEU A 7 -3.76 23.03 -1.72
CA LEU A 7 -3.72 21.85 -2.60
C LEU A 7 -2.51 20.93 -2.35
N GLY A 8 -1.47 21.39 -1.66
CA GLY A 8 -0.27 20.57 -1.36
C GLY A 8 -0.45 19.57 -0.22
N ASN A 9 -1.29 19.88 0.77
CA ASN A 9 -1.45 19.03 1.96
C ASN A 9 -2.52 17.93 1.81
N LEU A 10 -3.46 18.09 0.86
CA LEU A 10 -4.49 17.07 0.60
C LEU A 10 -3.94 15.88 -0.20
N THR A 11 -3.00 16.12 -1.11
CA THR A 11 -2.41 15.06 -1.95
C THR A 11 -1.48 14.15 -1.15
N ILE A 12 -0.76 14.70 -0.17
CA ILE A 12 0.16 13.91 0.68
C ILE A 12 -0.61 13.00 1.63
N LYS A 13 -1.72 13.46 2.23
CA LYS A 13 -2.57 12.64 3.12
C LYS A 13 -3.31 11.51 2.39
N ASN A 14 -3.69 11.72 1.14
CA ASN A 14 -4.38 10.69 0.35
C ASN A 14 -3.42 9.61 -0.16
N LEU A 15 -2.14 9.93 -0.40
CA LEU A 15 -1.12 8.91 -0.68
C LEU A 15 -0.67 8.13 0.57
N THR A 16 -0.69 8.73 1.77
CA THR A 16 -0.38 8.00 3.02
C THR A 16 -1.48 7.00 3.39
N THR A 17 -2.71 7.24 2.95
CA THR A 17 -3.86 6.37 3.26
C THR A 17 -3.92 5.14 2.35
N ALA A 18 -3.34 5.19 1.15
CA ALA A 18 -3.35 4.09 0.18
C ALA A 18 -2.26 3.00 0.42
N LYS A 19 -1.34 3.19 1.38
CA LYS A 19 -0.25 2.23 1.67
C LYS A 19 -0.49 1.38 2.93
N ARG A 20 -1.69 1.44 3.52
CA ARG A 20 -2.14 0.48 4.54
C ARG A 20 -3.03 -0.56 3.90
N LEU A 21 -2.45 -1.60 3.32
CA LEU A 21 -2.92 -2.99 3.47
C LEU A 21 -1.90 -3.90 2.78
N GLY A 22 -1.28 -4.76 3.57
CA GLY A 22 -0.29 -5.72 3.06
C GLY A 22 0.60 -6.30 4.16
N THR A 23 0.05 -6.54 5.35
CA THR A 23 0.69 -7.44 6.31
C THR A 23 -0.38 -8.35 6.89
N GLN A 24 -0.36 -9.62 6.50
CA GLN A 24 -0.98 -10.70 7.24
C GLN A 24 -0.33 -10.80 8.63
N THR A 25 -0.76 -9.93 9.56
CA THR A 25 -0.32 -9.99 10.95
C THR A 25 -1.46 -9.96 11.99
N PRO A 26 -2.77 -10.10 11.69
CA PRO A 26 -3.75 -10.06 12.78
C PRO A 26 -3.76 -11.36 13.61
N ARG A 27 -3.40 -12.52 13.03
CA ARG A 27 -3.40 -13.80 13.75
C ARG A 27 -2.21 -13.96 14.70
N LEU A 28 -1.00 -13.56 14.29
CA LEU A 28 0.17 -13.62 15.17
C LEU A 28 0.14 -12.57 16.28
N PHE A 29 -0.34 -11.35 16.01
CA PHE A 29 -0.52 -10.34 17.07
C PHE A 29 -1.57 -10.78 18.09
N ALA A 30 -2.68 -11.41 17.64
CA ALA A 30 -3.68 -11.97 18.54
C ALA A 30 -3.16 -13.16 19.37
N ILE A 31 -2.26 -13.99 18.82
CA ILE A 31 -1.60 -15.09 19.55
C ILE A 31 -0.60 -14.53 20.56
N MET A 32 0.23 -13.54 20.19
CA MET A 32 1.19 -12.90 21.10
C MET A 32 0.49 -12.16 22.24
N ILE A 33 -0.63 -11.48 21.97
CA ILE A 33 -1.48 -10.87 23.01
C ILE A 33 -2.09 -11.95 23.92
N ARG A 34 -2.57 -13.07 23.36
CA ARG A 34 -3.11 -14.19 24.16
C ARG A 34 -2.06 -14.83 25.08
N VAL A 35 -0.85 -15.06 24.58
CA VAL A 35 0.26 -15.62 25.37
C VAL A 35 0.71 -14.64 26.45
N GLY A 36 0.80 -13.34 26.14
CA GLY A 36 1.09 -12.29 27.12
C GLY A 36 0.02 -12.19 28.22
N SER A 37 -1.26 -12.26 27.88
CA SER A 37 -2.35 -12.25 28.86
C SER A 37 -2.38 -13.50 29.75
N SER A 38 -1.99 -14.67 29.22
CA SER A 38 -1.98 -15.91 29.98
C SER A 38 -0.81 -15.99 30.97
N LEU A 39 0.34 -15.39 30.63
CA LEU A 39 1.49 -15.28 31.54
C LEU A 39 1.22 -14.29 32.67
N VAL A 40 0.56 -13.17 32.38
CA VAL A 40 0.11 -12.21 33.41
C VAL A 40 -0.95 -12.83 34.32
N ALA A 41 -1.89 -13.62 33.78
CA ALA A 41 -2.89 -14.33 34.59
C ALA A 41 -2.28 -15.42 35.48
N LEU A 42 -1.23 -16.12 35.02
CA LEU A 42 -0.50 -17.08 35.84
C LEU A 42 0.25 -16.37 36.98
N PHE A 43 0.88 -15.22 36.69
CA PHE A 43 1.59 -14.42 37.69
C PHE A 43 0.62 -13.85 38.75
N VAL A 44 -0.52 -13.31 38.31
CA VAL A 44 -1.55 -12.75 39.22
C VAL A 44 -2.21 -13.85 40.06
N SER A 45 -2.42 -15.05 39.52
CA SER A 45 -2.98 -16.19 40.29
C SER A 45 -1.99 -16.74 41.32
N THR A 46 -0.70 -16.68 41.04
CA THR A 46 0.34 -17.11 41.99
C THR A 46 0.48 -16.09 43.13
N VAL A 47 0.34 -14.80 42.83
CA VAL A 47 0.39 -13.71 43.83
C VAL A 47 -0.88 -13.65 44.69
N LEU A 48 -2.05 -14.02 44.16
CA LEU A 48 -3.31 -14.02 44.92
C LEU A 48 -3.50 -15.26 45.82
N ALA A 49 -2.69 -16.31 45.65
CA ALA A 49 -2.79 -17.53 46.45
C ALA A 49 -2.10 -17.43 47.82
N GLU A 50 -1.29 -16.39 48.06
CA GLU A 50 -0.42 -16.29 49.24
C GLU A 50 -0.98 -15.43 50.40
N THR A 51 -2.22 -14.93 50.31
CA THR A 51 -2.81 -14.10 51.37
C THR A 51 -4.04 -14.74 52.01
N LYS A 52 -3.83 -15.80 52.78
CA LYS A 52 -4.70 -16.18 53.89
C LYS A 52 -3.85 -16.80 54.99
N ASP A 53 -3.26 -15.94 55.80
CA ASP A 53 -2.92 -16.32 57.17
C ASP A 53 -3.19 -15.16 58.12
N ASP A 54 -3.68 -15.56 59.29
CA ASP A 54 -4.36 -14.83 60.35
C ASP A 54 -3.48 -13.73 60.96
N GLN A 55 -3.96 -12.48 61.02
CA GLN A 55 -3.23 -11.37 61.65
C GLN A 55 -3.67 -11.17 63.10
N THR A 56 -2.79 -11.54 64.03
CA THR A 56 -2.74 -10.94 65.36
C THR A 56 -2.07 -9.56 65.26
N VAL A 57 -2.75 -8.51 65.72
CA VAL A 57 -2.31 -7.12 65.60
C VAL A 57 -1.09 -6.86 66.49
N GLN A 58 0.09 -6.76 65.89
CA GLN A 58 1.27 -6.15 66.50
C GLN A 58 1.43 -4.71 66.00
N PRO A 59 1.94 -3.77 66.82
CA PRO A 59 2.14 -2.37 66.40
C PRO A 59 3.07 -2.30 65.18
N PRO A 60 2.86 -1.35 64.24
CA PRO A 60 3.62 -1.32 63.00
C PRO A 60 5.10 -1.08 63.31
N THR A 61 5.91 -2.11 63.12
CA THR A 61 7.36 -2.01 63.12
C THR A 61 7.74 -0.93 62.11
N PRO A 62 8.56 0.08 62.46
CA PRO A 62 9.01 1.06 61.49
C PRO A 62 9.66 0.30 60.33
N LEU A 63 9.23 0.59 59.09
CA LEU A 63 9.82 0.00 57.88
C LEU A 63 11.33 0.21 57.96
N ALA A 64 12.07 -0.87 58.24
CA ALA A 64 13.50 -0.83 58.34
C ALA A 64 14.05 -0.57 56.93
N TYR A 65 14.39 0.67 56.64
CA TYR A 65 15.14 1.02 55.44
C TYR A 65 16.53 0.37 55.58
N PRO A 66 16.96 -0.48 54.63
CA PRO A 66 18.28 -1.09 54.70
C PRO A 66 19.34 0.02 54.73
N THR A 67 20.07 0.12 55.83
CA THR A 67 21.08 1.17 56.07
C THR A 67 22.38 0.95 55.30
N LYS A 68 22.51 -0.17 54.56
CA LYS A 68 23.66 -0.47 53.71
C LYS A 68 23.19 -0.93 52.34
N VAL A 69 23.21 0.01 51.41
CA VAL A 69 22.95 -0.17 49.99
C VAL A 69 24.10 -0.98 49.38
N SER A 70 23.85 -2.19 48.89
CA SER A 70 24.87 -3.05 48.26
C SER A 70 24.71 -3.06 46.75
N VAL A 71 25.82 -3.06 46.00
CA VAL A 71 25.81 -3.10 44.51
C VAL A 71 25.07 -4.35 43.99
N LYS A 72 25.01 -5.42 44.78
CA LYS A 72 24.26 -6.64 44.44
C LYS A 72 22.74 -6.41 44.38
N ASP A 73 22.23 -5.47 45.19
CA ASP A 73 20.81 -5.12 45.19
C ASP A 73 20.43 -4.42 43.87
N PHE A 74 21.41 -3.75 43.23
CA PHE A 74 21.25 -3.05 41.96
C PHE A 74 21.63 -3.87 40.73
N LEU A 75 21.94 -5.16 40.88
CA LEU A 75 22.39 -5.97 39.76
C LEU A 75 21.33 -6.01 38.64
N PHE A 76 20.05 -6.08 39.00
CA PHE A 76 18.95 -6.06 38.06
C PHE A 76 18.81 -4.69 37.37
N GLU A 77 18.88 -3.57 38.12
CA GLU A 77 18.80 -2.24 37.50
C GLU A 77 20.01 -1.95 36.60
N ILE A 78 21.22 -2.36 37.00
CA ILE A 78 22.42 -2.26 36.17
C ILE A 78 22.26 -3.12 34.90
N ALA A 79 21.73 -4.34 35.02
CA ALA A 79 21.47 -5.19 33.86
C ALA A 79 20.44 -4.56 32.90
N MET A 80 19.35 -3.98 33.43
CA MET A 80 18.36 -3.25 32.63
C MET A 80 18.97 -2.02 31.96
N LEU A 81 19.77 -1.23 32.66
CA LEU A 81 20.45 -0.06 32.11
C LEU A 81 21.42 -0.46 30.99
N CYS A 82 22.21 -1.52 31.18
CA CYS A 82 23.08 -2.08 30.16
C CYS A 82 22.29 -2.55 28.93
N PHE A 83 21.14 -3.20 29.14
CA PHE A 83 20.26 -3.63 28.05
C PHE A 83 19.72 -2.44 27.25
N PHE A 84 19.22 -1.39 27.92
CA PHE A 84 18.74 -0.18 27.23
C PHE A 84 19.88 0.56 26.51
N ALA A 85 21.05 0.66 27.14
CA ALA A 85 22.22 1.26 26.51
C ALA A 85 22.64 0.49 25.24
N ALA A 86 22.65 -0.84 25.31
CA ALA A 86 22.93 -1.69 24.14
C ALA A 86 21.87 -1.51 23.04
N TYR A 87 20.59 -1.45 23.41
CA TYR A 87 19.50 -1.22 22.46
C TYR A 87 19.65 0.14 21.74
N ILE A 88 19.90 1.21 22.49
CA ILE A 88 20.13 2.56 21.93
C ILE A 88 21.38 2.57 21.04
N ALA A 89 22.46 1.91 21.46
CA ALA A 89 23.68 1.82 20.67
C ALA A 89 23.44 1.11 19.33
N ILE A 90 22.72 -0.02 19.34
CA ILE A 90 22.36 -0.74 18.10
C ILE A 90 21.48 0.13 17.20
N TRP A 91 20.48 0.81 17.77
CA TRP A 91 19.60 1.70 17.02
C TRP A 91 20.40 2.83 16.33
N TYR A 92 21.31 3.47 17.06
CA TYR A 92 22.13 4.57 16.54
C TYR A 92 23.12 4.08 15.46
N VAL A 93 23.85 2.99 15.73
CA VAL A 93 24.81 2.41 14.79
C VAL A 93 24.10 1.89 13.53
N GLY A 94 22.95 1.22 13.69
CA GLY A 94 22.14 0.72 12.59
C GLY A 94 21.60 1.84 11.70
N GLY A 95 21.09 2.91 12.31
CA GLY A 95 20.61 4.10 11.59
C GLY A 95 21.73 4.79 10.80
N ASN A 96 22.91 4.92 11.39
CA ASN A 96 24.06 5.53 10.72
C ASN A 96 24.61 4.68 9.58
N LYS A 97 24.61 3.33 9.72
CA LYS A 97 24.98 2.42 8.64
C LYS A 97 24.01 2.52 7.46
N ASN A 98 22.71 2.57 7.74
CA ASN A 98 21.68 2.76 6.72
C ASN A 98 21.87 4.11 5.99
N LEU A 99 22.09 5.20 6.73
CA LEU A 99 22.35 6.51 6.16
C LEU A 99 23.60 6.51 5.26
N ALA A 100 24.68 5.87 5.71
CA ALA A 100 25.92 5.76 4.94
C ALA A 100 25.72 4.98 3.64
N LEU A 101 24.96 3.87 3.69
CA LEU A 101 24.66 3.06 2.51
C LEU A 101 23.78 3.82 1.51
N ALA A 102 22.73 4.49 1.98
CA ALA A 102 21.85 5.29 1.13
C ALA A 102 22.62 6.44 0.45
N LYS A 103 23.49 7.14 1.20
CA LYS A 103 24.36 8.18 0.64
C LYS A 103 25.35 7.62 -0.38
N LYS A 104 25.96 6.46 -0.11
CA LYS A 104 26.90 5.80 -1.02
C LYS A 104 26.22 5.44 -2.34
N TRP A 105 25.06 4.79 -2.28
CA TRP A 105 24.30 4.42 -3.47
C TRP A 105 23.84 5.65 -4.25
N THR A 106 23.26 6.64 -3.57
CA THR A 106 22.79 7.89 -4.20
C THR A 106 23.94 8.65 -4.85
N GLY A 107 25.09 8.75 -4.17
CA GLY A 107 26.28 9.43 -4.69
C GLY A 107 26.81 8.82 -5.99
N ALA A 108 26.72 7.50 -6.15
CA ALA A 108 27.13 6.82 -7.38
C ALA A 108 26.21 7.13 -8.57
N GLN A 109 24.92 7.39 -8.34
CA GLN A 109 23.94 7.66 -9.39
C GLN A 109 23.70 9.15 -9.63
N LEU A 110 24.17 10.02 -8.71
CA LEU A 110 23.83 11.43 -8.69
C LEU A 110 24.30 12.20 -9.92
N GLU A 111 25.50 11.90 -10.42
CA GLU A 111 26.05 12.54 -11.62
C GLU A 111 25.19 12.24 -12.85
N TYR A 112 24.84 10.96 -13.04
CA TYR A 112 23.94 10.56 -14.12
C TYR A 112 22.58 11.25 -13.99
N LEU A 113 21.95 11.24 -12.81
CA LEU A 113 20.66 11.87 -12.61
C LEU A 113 20.70 13.39 -12.87
N ARG A 114 21.76 14.09 -12.47
CA ARG A 114 21.93 15.52 -12.78
C ARG A 114 22.12 15.79 -14.27
N SER A 115 22.68 14.85 -15.03
CA SER A 115 22.75 14.98 -16.49
C SER A 115 21.39 14.84 -17.17
N GLN A 116 20.47 14.07 -16.56
CA GLN A 116 19.19 13.71 -17.16
C GLN A 116 18.01 14.61 -16.72
N PHE A 117 18.11 15.23 -15.55
CA PHE A 117 17.04 16.01 -14.93
C PHE A 117 17.48 17.44 -14.67
N ALA A 118 16.59 18.40 -14.93
CA ALA A 118 16.84 19.80 -14.60
C ALA A 118 16.83 20.06 -13.09
N HIS A 119 16.09 19.25 -12.32
CA HIS A 119 16.00 19.37 -10.87
C HIS A 119 16.18 18.00 -10.20
N VAL A 120 17.10 17.93 -9.23
CA VAL A 120 17.45 16.73 -8.48
C VAL A 120 17.65 17.12 -7.00
N GLY A 121 16.81 16.58 -6.13
CA GLY A 121 16.77 16.91 -4.70
C GLY A 121 15.59 17.80 -4.32
N ASP A 122 15.68 18.40 -3.13
CA ASP A 122 14.73 19.38 -2.61
C ASP A 122 15.21 20.82 -2.86
N ASN A 123 14.28 21.78 -2.82
CA ASN A 123 14.53 23.21 -2.93
C ASN A 123 15.49 23.75 -1.84
N SER A 124 15.64 23.01 -0.74
CA SER A 124 16.57 23.31 0.36
C SER A 124 18.04 22.92 0.06
N GLY A 125 18.34 22.37 -1.12
CA GLY A 125 19.67 21.89 -1.50
C GLY A 125 20.01 20.49 -1.00
N ASN A 126 19.10 19.83 -0.28
CA ASN A 126 19.26 18.45 0.16
C ASN A 126 18.95 17.49 -0.99
N THR A 127 19.93 16.70 -1.41
CA THR A 127 19.73 15.69 -2.46
C THR A 127 18.92 14.49 -1.97
N LEU A 128 19.15 14.04 -0.73
CA LEU A 128 18.50 12.87 -0.16
C LEU A 128 17.78 13.27 1.13
N VAL A 129 16.47 13.06 1.17
CA VAL A 129 15.62 13.35 2.33
C VAL A 129 15.41 12.06 3.11
N LYS A 130 15.58 12.10 4.44
CA LYS A 130 15.31 10.96 5.31
C LYS A 130 13.82 10.98 5.69
N ASP A 131 13.07 9.96 5.26
CA ASP A 131 11.65 9.81 5.60
C ASP A 131 11.49 8.93 6.84
N SER A 132 12.20 7.79 6.87
CA SER A 132 12.26 6.87 8.02
C SER A 132 13.72 6.47 8.32
N PRO A 133 14.03 5.81 9.47
CA PRO A 133 15.39 5.32 9.77
C PRO A 133 16.01 4.42 8.69
N ASN A 134 15.16 3.79 7.88
CA ASN A 134 15.52 2.87 6.81
C ASN A 134 14.96 3.25 5.43
N GLU A 135 14.23 4.37 5.30
CA GLU A 135 13.66 4.83 4.02
C GLU A 135 14.15 6.25 3.73
N TYR A 136 14.71 6.41 2.53
CA TYR A 136 15.25 7.69 2.06
C TYR A 136 14.64 8.02 0.71
N VAL A 137 14.30 9.28 0.50
CA VAL A 137 13.59 9.74 -0.70
C VAL A 137 14.46 10.74 -1.45
N LEU A 138 14.61 10.52 -2.74
CA LEU A 138 15.18 11.45 -3.69
C LEU A 138 14.10 11.88 -4.69
N TYR A 139 13.95 13.18 -4.86
CA TYR A 139 13.01 13.78 -5.82
C TYR A 139 13.74 14.21 -7.09
N THR A 140 13.15 13.96 -8.25
CA THR A 140 13.69 14.36 -9.56
C THR A 140 12.59 14.90 -10.46
N SER A 141 12.85 15.97 -11.20
CA SER A 141 11.89 16.56 -12.14
C SER A 141 12.58 17.33 -13.27
N GLY A 142 11.79 17.76 -14.26
CA GLY A 142 12.29 18.56 -15.39
C GLY A 142 12.87 17.75 -16.55
N ARG A 143 12.47 16.47 -16.70
CA ARG A 143 12.74 15.67 -17.91
C ARG A 143 11.50 15.63 -18.80
N ARG A 144 11.68 15.51 -20.12
CA ARG A 144 10.56 15.32 -21.06
C ARG A 144 9.79 14.03 -20.76
N ASN A 145 8.49 14.02 -21.07
CA ASN A 145 7.58 12.88 -20.88
C ASN A 145 7.40 12.43 -19.42
N MET A 146 7.95 13.18 -18.45
CA MET A 146 7.89 12.90 -17.03
C MET A 146 7.52 14.18 -16.27
N LYS A 147 6.50 14.13 -15.40
CA LYS A 147 6.19 15.24 -14.51
C LYS A 147 7.21 15.30 -13.37
N PHE A 148 7.39 14.18 -12.68
CA PHE A 148 8.35 14.01 -11.61
C PHE A 148 8.57 12.52 -11.32
N ALA A 149 9.67 12.19 -10.67
CA ALA A 149 9.93 10.86 -10.14
C ALA A 149 10.42 10.91 -8.70
N HIS A 150 9.91 9.97 -7.89
CA HIS A 150 10.34 9.71 -6.53
C HIS A 150 11.15 8.42 -6.49
N TRP A 151 12.35 8.49 -5.95
CA TRP A 151 13.25 7.37 -5.74
C TRP A 151 13.24 7.05 -4.26
N PHE A 152 12.67 5.91 -3.89
CA PHE A 152 12.62 5.40 -2.52
C PHE A 152 13.73 4.39 -2.34
N VAL A 153 14.74 4.75 -1.55
CA VAL A 153 15.84 3.86 -1.15
C VAL A 153 15.43 3.21 0.17
N THR A 154 14.93 1.99 0.09
CA THR A 154 14.43 1.22 1.23
C THR A 154 15.48 0.22 1.65
N LEU A 155 16.00 0.40 2.86
CA LEU A 155 17.03 -0.44 3.45
C LEU A 155 16.41 -1.39 4.48
N TYR A 156 17.12 -2.49 4.72
CA TYR A 156 16.85 -3.37 5.83
C TYR A 156 16.89 -2.57 7.15
N PRO A 157 15.92 -2.74 8.06
CA PRO A 157 15.83 -1.99 9.31
C PRO A 157 16.86 -2.48 10.34
N ARG A 158 18.16 -2.21 10.09
CA ARG A 158 19.31 -2.59 10.93
C ARG A 158 19.28 -1.95 12.33
N ASN A 159 18.52 -0.87 12.48
CA ASN A 159 18.34 -0.15 13.73
C ASN A 159 17.30 -0.80 14.66
N ASP A 160 16.49 -1.74 14.16
CA ASP A 160 15.45 -2.38 14.94
C ASP A 160 15.81 -3.85 15.21
N VAL A 161 16.25 -4.10 16.45
CA VAL A 161 16.61 -5.44 16.94
C VAL A 161 15.41 -6.39 16.91
N THR A 162 14.21 -5.88 17.20
CA THR A 162 13.01 -6.73 17.29
C THR A 162 12.63 -7.26 15.91
N THR A 163 12.60 -6.38 14.91
CA THR A 163 12.39 -6.74 13.51
C THR A 163 13.54 -7.62 13.00
N ALA A 164 14.78 -7.36 13.38
CA ALA A 164 15.91 -8.21 13.00
C ALA A 164 15.79 -9.65 13.54
N ILE A 165 15.37 -9.82 14.80
CA ILE A 165 15.14 -11.15 15.40
C ILE A 165 13.94 -11.82 14.73
N ALA A 166 12.82 -11.12 14.58
CA ALA A 166 11.62 -11.65 13.93
C ALA A 166 11.94 -12.15 12.51
N ASN A 167 12.62 -11.34 11.69
CA ASN A 167 13.03 -11.70 10.34
C ASN A 167 13.93 -12.93 10.32
N ARG A 168 14.84 -13.08 11.29
CA ARG A 168 15.69 -14.28 11.39
C ARG A 168 14.89 -15.52 11.75
N VAL A 169 13.99 -15.42 12.71
CA VAL A 169 13.12 -16.55 13.13
C VAL A 169 12.21 -16.98 11.98
N LEU A 170 11.58 -16.03 11.30
CA LEU A 170 10.71 -16.29 10.15
C LEU A 170 11.48 -16.88 8.96
N ALA A 171 12.70 -16.38 8.70
CA ALA A 171 13.56 -16.92 7.66
C ALA A 171 14.01 -18.37 7.98
N LEU A 172 14.34 -18.67 9.24
CA LEU A 172 14.67 -20.04 9.68
C LEU A 172 13.46 -20.98 9.57
N ALA A 173 12.25 -20.47 9.82
CA ALA A 173 11.01 -21.22 9.63
C ALA A 173 10.59 -21.38 8.15
N GLY A 174 11.31 -20.76 7.21
CA GLY A 174 11.03 -20.81 5.78
C GLY A 174 9.77 -20.07 5.35
N TRP A 175 9.21 -19.20 6.20
CA TRP A 175 7.96 -18.49 5.92
C TRP A 175 8.17 -17.19 5.16
N GLU A 176 9.32 -16.53 5.32
CA GLU A 176 9.61 -15.27 4.65
C GLU A 176 11.00 -15.28 3.99
N LYS A 177 11.09 -14.64 2.82
CA LYS A 177 12.38 -14.36 2.19
C LYS A 177 13.09 -13.25 2.97
N PRO A 178 14.43 -13.29 3.10
CA PRO A 178 15.17 -12.23 3.77
C PRO A 178 14.93 -10.91 3.03
N ALA A 179 14.46 -9.90 3.76
CA ALA A 179 14.29 -8.55 3.23
C ALA A 179 15.64 -8.02 2.72
N LYS A 180 15.68 -7.62 1.45
CA LYS A 180 16.86 -7.04 0.80
C LYS A 180 16.73 -5.53 0.73
N ASP A 181 17.87 -4.85 0.72
CA ASP A 181 17.94 -3.43 0.40
C ASP A 181 17.51 -3.26 -1.07
N HIS A 182 16.56 -2.37 -1.35
CA HIS A 182 16.01 -2.17 -2.69
C HIS A 182 15.68 -0.70 -2.95
N VAL A 183 15.54 -0.36 -4.22
CA VAL A 183 15.13 0.96 -4.69
C VAL A 183 13.85 0.82 -5.47
N THR A 184 12.81 1.49 -4.99
CA THR A 184 11.55 1.62 -5.69
C THR A 184 11.45 3.01 -6.30
N VAL A 185 11.30 3.09 -7.62
CA VAL A 185 11.14 4.34 -8.34
C VAL A 185 9.69 4.46 -8.78
N THR A 186 9.04 5.55 -8.37
CA THR A 186 7.71 5.91 -8.85
C THR A 186 7.81 7.13 -9.74
N VAL A 187 7.66 6.91 -11.03
CA VAL A 187 7.68 7.93 -12.08
C VAL A 187 6.24 8.30 -12.41
N THR A 188 5.90 9.59 -12.32
CA THR A 188 4.63 10.11 -12.84
C THR A 188 4.87 10.69 -14.23
N LEU A 189 4.21 10.12 -15.24
CA LEU A 189 4.32 10.54 -16.62
C LEU A 189 3.55 11.83 -16.90
N ASP A 190 3.93 12.52 -17.96
CA ASP A 190 3.18 13.68 -18.45
C ASP A 190 1.84 13.25 -19.06
N ASP A 191 0.84 14.14 -19.01
CA ASP A 191 -0.49 13.87 -19.57
C ASP A 191 -0.43 13.73 -21.11
N ASN A 192 0.59 14.38 -21.70
CA ASN A 192 0.89 14.33 -23.13
C ASN A 192 1.47 12.99 -23.61
N VAL A 193 1.98 12.15 -22.71
CA VAL A 193 2.39 10.79 -23.07
C VAL A 193 1.12 10.05 -23.49
N SER A 194 1.11 9.45 -24.68
CA SER A 194 -0.09 8.88 -25.33
C SER A 194 -0.67 7.65 -24.62
N GLU A 195 -1.61 6.92 -25.26
CA GLU A 195 -2.52 5.89 -24.71
C GLU A 195 -2.11 5.26 -23.35
N GLY A 196 -3.01 5.32 -22.36
CA GLY A 196 -2.83 4.63 -21.08
C GLY A 196 -3.18 3.14 -21.17
N PHE A 197 -2.35 2.29 -20.57
CA PHE A 197 -2.52 0.84 -20.47
C PHE A 197 -1.94 0.33 -19.15
N VAL A 198 -2.18 -0.95 -18.85
CA VAL A 198 -1.55 -1.69 -17.75
C VAL A 198 -0.62 -2.77 -18.29
N PHE A 199 0.63 -2.71 -17.85
CA PHE A 199 1.68 -3.67 -18.20
C PHE A 199 2.58 -3.90 -17.00
N ALA A 200 2.97 -5.14 -16.75
CA ALA A 200 3.93 -5.46 -15.71
C ALA A 200 4.83 -6.62 -16.09
N VAL A 201 6.06 -6.59 -15.59
CA VAL A 201 7.01 -7.70 -15.56
C VAL A 201 7.28 -8.01 -14.09
N LEU A 202 6.95 -9.22 -13.68
CA LEU A 202 6.98 -9.65 -12.28
C LEU A 202 7.74 -10.97 -12.13
N PRO A 203 8.35 -11.25 -10.96
CA PRO A 203 8.89 -12.56 -10.67
C PRO A 203 7.76 -13.57 -10.55
N GLU A 204 7.94 -14.76 -11.13
CA GLU A 204 6.91 -15.79 -11.11
C GLU A 204 6.47 -16.12 -9.67
N ALA A 205 7.43 -16.16 -8.74
CA ALA A 205 7.22 -16.47 -7.33
C ALA A 205 6.25 -15.51 -6.61
N THR A 206 6.26 -14.22 -6.94
CA THR A 206 5.43 -13.20 -6.26
C THR A 206 4.28 -12.69 -7.13
N SER A 207 4.24 -13.09 -8.40
CA SER A 207 3.26 -12.62 -9.38
C SER A 207 1.80 -12.82 -8.97
N LYS A 208 1.47 -13.97 -8.36
CA LYS A 208 0.09 -14.31 -7.94
C LYS A 208 -0.39 -13.41 -6.81
N GLU A 209 0.47 -13.19 -5.81
CA GLU A 209 0.19 -12.34 -4.64
C GLU A 209 0.07 -10.87 -5.07
N LEU A 210 1.05 -10.34 -5.79
CA LEU A 210 1.04 -8.95 -6.27
C LEU A 210 -0.18 -8.65 -7.15
N ARG A 211 -0.59 -9.61 -7.98
CA ARG A 211 -1.79 -9.47 -8.79
C ARG A 211 -3.06 -9.52 -7.94
N ALA A 212 -3.10 -10.29 -6.86
CA ALA A 212 -4.27 -10.35 -5.98
C ALA A 212 -4.43 -9.06 -5.16
N ASP A 213 -3.30 -8.49 -4.72
CA ASP A 213 -3.23 -7.30 -3.87
C ASP A 213 -3.53 -6.02 -4.65
N ARG A 214 -3.09 -5.93 -5.91
CA ARG A 214 -3.28 -4.73 -6.73
C ARG A 214 -4.50 -4.82 -7.64
N PHE A 215 -5.40 -3.85 -7.51
CA PHE A 215 -6.60 -3.73 -8.33
C PHE A 215 -6.30 -3.63 -9.83
N ASP A 216 -5.34 -2.77 -10.21
CA ASP A 216 -4.96 -2.53 -11.60
C ASP A 216 -4.51 -3.83 -12.31
N LEU A 217 -3.60 -4.57 -11.70
CA LEU A 217 -3.14 -5.85 -12.25
C LEU A 217 -4.24 -6.89 -12.26
N LYS A 218 -5.00 -7.02 -11.16
CA LYS A 218 -6.09 -8.00 -11.02
C LYS A 218 -7.13 -7.84 -12.11
N LYS A 219 -7.53 -6.60 -12.36
CA LYS A 219 -8.70 -6.28 -13.18
C LYS A 219 -8.39 -6.24 -14.67
N PHE A 220 -7.26 -5.64 -15.06
CA PHE A 220 -7.02 -5.30 -16.47
C PHE A 220 -6.15 -6.31 -17.21
N THR A 221 -5.20 -6.95 -16.52
CA THR A 221 -4.14 -7.71 -17.20
C THR A 221 -4.44 -9.21 -17.26
N LYS A 222 -3.71 -9.96 -18.08
CA LYS A 222 -3.58 -11.42 -18.01
C LYS A 222 -2.10 -11.79 -17.95
N THR A 223 -1.77 -12.83 -17.21
CA THR A 223 -0.38 -13.28 -17.03
C THR A 223 -0.02 -14.31 -18.09
N SER A 224 1.13 -14.12 -18.73
CA SER A 224 1.73 -15.03 -19.70
C SER A 224 3.25 -15.01 -19.58
N GLN A 225 3.91 -16.11 -19.97
CA GLN A 225 5.35 -16.09 -20.19
C GLN A 225 5.67 -15.43 -21.53
N HIS A 226 6.88 -14.90 -21.66
CA HIS A 226 7.30 -14.18 -22.86
C HIS A 226 8.70 -14.64 -23.28
N SER A 227 8.91 -14.96 -24.55
CA SER A 227 10.13 -15.60 -25.06
C SER A 227 11.41 -14.78 -24.89
N LYS A 228 11.30 -13.45 -24.82
CA LYS A 228 12.45 -12.54 -24.59
C LYS A 228 12.91 -12.46 -23.14
N LEU A 229 12.13 -12.97 -22.19
CA LEU A 229 12.42 -12.91 -20.76
C LEU A 229 12.73 -14.32 -20.21
N PRO A 230 13.56 -14.41 -19.16
CA PRO A 230 13.83 -15.68 -18.50
C PRO A 230 12.58 -16.24 -17.80
N ASN A 231 12.52 -17.58 -17.65
CA ASN A 231 11.34 -18.28 -17.12
C ASN A 231 10.97 -17.93 -15.67
N ASN A 232 11.90 -17.34 -14.91
CA ASN A 232 11.63 -16.84 -13.56
C ASN A 232 10.83 -15.53 -13.55
N LEU A 233 10.58 -14.92 -14.72
CA LEU A 233 9.78 -13.72 -14.90
C LEU A 233 8.52 -14.02 -15.71
N VAL A 234 7.44 -13.35 -15.34
CA VAL A 234 6.16 -13.41 -16.03
C VAL A 234 5.70 -12.01 -16.42
N VAL A 235 4.98 -11.93 -17.53
CA VAL A 235 4.43 -10.67 -18.05
C VAL A 235 2.94 -10.63 -17.76
N SER A 236 2.47 -9.58 -17.12
CA SER A 236 1.05 -9.28 -16.93
C SER A 236 0.66 -8.10 -17.80
N CYS A 237 -0.12 -8.33 -18.84
CA CYS A 237 -0.47 -7.28 -19.82
C CYS A 237 -1.95 -7.37 -20.24
N GLU A 238 -2.51 -6.26 -20.72
CA GLU A 238 -3.85 -6.26 -21.31
C GLU A 238 -3.91 -6.99 -22.67
N SER A 239 -2.78 -7.00 -23.40
CA SER A 239 -2.64 -7.67 -24.69
C SER A 239 -1.25 -8.26 -24.88
N SER A 240 -1.16 -9.46 -25.45
CA SER A 240 0.11 -10.09 -25.80
C SER A 240 0.93 -9.26 -26.79
N GLU A 241 0.28 -8.66 -27.77
CA GLU A 241 0.92 -7.80 -28.78
C GLU A 241 1.48 -6.50 -28.16
N LEU A 242 0.87 -6.02 -27.06
CA LEU A 242 1.40 -4.90 -26.30
C LEU A 242 2.70 -5.31 -25.60
N ALA A 243 2.76 -6.52 -25.04
CA ALA A 243 3.98 -7.02 -24.42
C ALA A 243 5.13 -7.14 -25.43
N ASP A 244 4.87 -7.65 -26.63
CA ASP A 244 5.88 -7.77 -27.69
C ASP A 244 6.53 -6.41 -28.00
N VAL A 245 5.69 -5.39 -28.24
CA VAL A 245 6.14 -4.02 -28.53
C VAL A 245 6.90 -3.43 -27.36
N LEU A 246 6.45 -3.62 -26.11
CA LEU A 246 7.10 -3.04 -24.93
C LEU A 246 8.39 -3.75 -24.51
N LEU A 247 8.56 -5.02 -24.86
CA LEU A 247 9.76 -5.81 -24.56
C LEU A 247 10.77 -5.84 -25.73
N GLU A 248 10.58 -5.04 -26.77
CA GLU A 248 11.59 -4.87 -27.82
C GLU A 248 12.85 -4.13 -27.35
N GLY A 249 13.98 -4.43 -28.00
CA GLY A 249 15.27 -3.79 -27.78
C GLY A 249 15.74 -3.83 -26.32
N LYS A 250 16.38 -2.73 -25.89
CA LYS A 250 17.09 -2.64 -24.61
C LYS A 250 16.26 -2.96 -23.36
N VAL A 251 14.93 -2.86 -23.41
CA VAL A 251 14.08 -3.10 -22.23
C VAL A 251 14.20 -4.55 -21.76
N ALA A 252 14.06 -5.53 -22.67
CA ALA A 252 14.19 -6.94 -22.31
C ALA A 252 15.65 -7.33 -22.03
N ASP A 253 16.60 -6.76 -22.77
CA ASP A 253 18.02 -7.08 -22.61
C ASP A 253 18.54 -6.66 -21.23
N VAL A 254 18.27 -5.42 -20.81
CA VAL A 254 18.68 -4.92 -19.48
C VAL A 254 17.99 -5.69 -18.35
N ILE A 255 16.70 -6.03 -18.48
CA ILE A 255 15.98 -6.84 -17.47
C ILE A 255 16.60 -8.23 -17.36
N ARG A 256 16.95 -8.86 -18.48
CA ARG A 256 17.59 -10.19 -18.50
C ARG A 256 18.99 -10.15 -17.89
N GLU A 257 19.78 -9.14 -18.23
CA GLU A 257 21.14 -8.96 -17.72
C GLU A 257 21.17 -8.62 -16.23
N ALA A 258 20.17 -7.88 -15.74
CA ALA A 258 20.05 -7.56 -14.32
C ALA A 258 19.84 -8.79 -13.42
N GLY A 259 19.29 -9.89 -13.94
CA GLY A 259 19.07 -11.13 -13.21
C GLY A 259 18.35 -10.90 -11.87
N ASP A 260 18.98 -11.33 -10.78
CA ASP A 260 18.44 -11.22 -9.41
C ASP A 260 18.41 -9.77 -8.86
N ALA A 261 18.99 -8.79 -9.56
CA ALA A 261 18.87 -7.39 -9.20
C ALA A 261 17.46 -6.86 -9.54
N PHE A 262 16.82 -7.35 -10.60
CA PHE A 262 15.50 -6.91 -10.99
C PHE A 262 14.41 -7.52 -10.09
N ASN A 263 13.54 -6.68 -9.53
CA ASN A 263 12.39 -7.16 -8.75
C ASN A 263 11.09 -7.00 -9.54
N SER A 264 10.70 -5.80 -9.94
CA SER A 264 9.44 -5.62 -10.68
C SER A 264 9.42 -4.36 -11.53
N LEU A 265 8.66 -4.41 -12.62
CA LEU A 265 8.28 -3.26 -13.43
C LEU A 265 6.78 -3.27 -13.59
N ILE A 266 6.11 -2.19 -13.20
CA ILE A 266 4.66 -2.02 -13.35
C ILE A 266 4.42 -0.65 -13.98
N ILE A 267 3.76 -0.64 -15.13
CA ILE A 267 3.30 0.54 -15.85
C ILE A 267 1.78 0.51 -15.76
N THR A 268 1.18 1.56 -15.21
CA THR A 268 -0.25 1.58 -14.96
C THR A 268 -0.83 2.97 -15.19
N CYS A 269 -2.09 3.00 -15.61
CA CYS A 269 -2.91 4.20 -15.67
C CYS A 269 -4.14 4.10 -14.75
N TYR A 270 -4.06 3.25 -13.73
CA TYR A 270 -5.11 3.03 -12.74
C TYR A 270 -4.50 2.96 -11.33
N PRO A 271 -5.28 3.23 -10.28
CA PRO A 271 -4.79 3.12 -8.92
C PRO A 271 -4.48 1.66 -8.53
N ALA A 272 -3.51 1.49 -7.64
CA ALA A 272 -3.18 0.18 -7.06
C ALA A 272 -4.31 -0.38 -6.18
N VAL A 273 -5.05 0.50 -5.51
CA VAL A 273 -6.20 0.16 -4.65
C VAL A 273 -7.49 0.39 -5.43
N ALA A 274 -8.46 -0.50 -5.25
CA ALA A 274 -9.77 -0.38 -5.90
C ALA A 274 -10.44 0.94 -5.49
N PRO A 275 -10.75 1.82 -6.45
CA PRO A 275 -11.46 3.06 -6.14
C PRO A 275 -12.95 2.76 -5.91
N GLU A 276 -13.62 3.60 -5.13
CA GLU A 276 -15.08 3.52 -4.94
C GLU A 276 -15.82 3.76 -6.26
N SER A 277 -15.34 4.73 -7.04
CA SER A 277 -15.84 5.02 -8.40
C SER A 277 -14.67 5.11 -9.36
N LEU A 278 -14.85 4.53 -10.56
CA LEU A 278 -13.86 4.64 -11.62
C LEU A 278 -13.94 6.01 -12.27
N GLN A 279 -12.82 6.73 -12.21
CA GLN A 279 -12.57 7.94 -12.97
C GLN A 279 -12.08 7.56 -14.37
N GLU A 280 -12.38 8.41 -15.35
CA GLU A 280 -11.94 8.19 -16.73
C GLU A 280 -10.42 8.39 -16.89
N PHE A 281 -9.83 9.24 -16.05
CA PHE A 281 -8.42 9.60 -16.12
C PHE A 281 -7.76 9.48 -14.75
N TYR A 282 -6.70 8.66 -14.68
CA TYR A 282 -5.75 8.66 -13.56
C TYR A 282 -4.35 9.05 -14.07
N PRO A 283 -3.47 9.54 -13.18
CA PRO A 283 -2.07 9.72 -13.50
C PRO A 283 -1.45 8.42 -14.00
N LYS A 284 -0.73 8.50 -15.11
CA LYS A 284 0.04 7.37 -15.65
C LYS A 284 1.33 7.25 -14.87
N THR A 285 1.59 6.11 -14.26
CA THR A 285 2.75 5.90 -13.41
C THR A 285 3.56 4.67 -13.84
N ILE A 286 4.86 4.76 -13.64
CA ILE A 286 5.78 3.62 -13.71
C ILE A 286 6.30 3.38 -12.30
N HIS A 287 6.10 2.16 -11.81
CA HIS A 287 6.72 1.65 -10.60
C HIS A 287 7.81 0.66 -11.02
N PHE A 288 9.05 0.97 -10.70
CA PHE A 288 10.19 0.15 -11.04
C PHE A 288 10.94 -0.19 -9.75
N ASP A 289 11.15 -1.47 -9.46
CA ASP A 289 11.76 -1.95 -8.23
C ASP A 289 12.95 -2.87 -8.53
N PHE A 290 14.06 -2.64 -7.83
CA PHE A 290 15.28 -3.43 -7.97
C PHE A 290 16.12 -3.43 -6.69
N ASN A 291 16.88 -4.49 -6.48
CA ASN A 291 17.73 -4.66 -5.32
C ASN A 291 19.01 -3.81 -5.42
N ILE A 292 19.45 -3.27 -4.29
CA ILE A 292 20.77 -2.65 -4.13
C ILE A 292 21.78 -3.78 -3.94
N ASN A 293 22.24 -4.36 -5.05
CA ASN A 293 23.30 -5.36 -5.01
C ASN A 293 24.66 -4.66 -4.91
N SER A 294 25.33 -4.78 -3.76
CA SER A 294 26.65 -4.18 -3.54
C SER A 294 27.74 -4.77 -4.43
N SER A 295 27.51 -5.95 -5.02
CA SER A 295 28.46 -6.67 -5.87
C SER A 295 28.44 -6.24 -7.33
N ASP A 296 27.32 -5.68 -7.82
CA ASP A 296 27.16 -5.32 -9.23
C ASP A 296 26.63 -3.89 -9.40
N ALA A 297 27.55 -2.94 -9.23
CA ALA A 297 27.27 -1.52 -9.43
C ALA A 297 26.87 -1.20 -10.88
N LYS A 298 27.28 -2.03 -11.85
CA LYS A 298 26.95 -1.85 -13.26
C LYS A 298 25.46 -2.16 -13.49
N ALA A 299 24.98 -3.31 -13.02
CA ALA A 299 23.56 -3.68 -13.13
C ALA A 299 22.64 -2.62 -12.50
N SER A 300 23.00 -2.10 -11.32
CA SER A 300 22.24 -0.99 -10.70
C SER A 300 22.22 0.27 -11.56
N SER A 301 23.32 0.58 -12.26
CA SER A 301 23.41 1.77 -13.10
C SER A 301 22.63 1.61 -14.41
N ASP A 302 22.68 0.43 -15.02
CA ASP A 302 21.93 0.09 -16.24
C ASP A 302 20.41 0.11 -15.97
N LEU A 303 19.97 -0.36 -14.79
CA LEU A 303 18.58 -0.26 -14.35
C LEU A 303 18.14 1.20 -14.12
N VAL A 304 18.99 2.03 -13.48
CA VAL A 304 18.72 3.46 -13.30
C VAL A 304 18.61 4.17 -14.65
N GLN A 305 19.49 3.83 -15.60
CA GLN A 305 19.43 4.34 -16.97
C GLN A 305 18.12 3.94 -17.64
N LEU A 306 17.75 2.66 -17.60
CA LEU A 306 16.50 2.16 -18.14
C LEU A 306 15.29 2.92 -17.57
N VAL A 307 15.22 3.12 -16.25
CA VAL A 307 14.13 3.87 -15.60
C VAL A 307 14.00 5.29 -16.14
N CYS A 308 15.12 5.98 -16.36
CA CYS A 308 15.12 7.34 -16.90
C CYS A 308 14.65 7.37 -18.36
N GLU A 309 14.99 6.34 -19.14
CA GLU A 309 14.67 6.26 -20.57
C GLU A 309 13.27 5.69 -20.86
N LEU A 310 12.70 4.91 -19.94
CA LEU A 310 11.39 4.27 -20.09
C LEU A 310 10.30 5.26 -20.54
N PRO A 311 10.11 6.45 -19.94
CA PRO A 311 9.12 7.43 -20.41
C PRO A 311 9.25 7.78 -21.89
N ASP A 312 10.48 7.94 -22.39
CA ASP A 312 10.75 8.28 -23.79
C ASP A 312 10.47 7.08 -24.71
N ILE A 313 10.90 5.89 -24.29
CA ILE A 313 10.63 4.63 -25.00
C ILE A 313 9.12 4.40 -25.11
N LEU A 314 8.38 4.58 -24.01
CA LEU A 314 6.93 4.38 -23.98
C LEU A 314 6.23 5.38 -24.90
N ASN A 315 6.56 6.67 -24.81
CA ASN A 315 5.97 7.68 -25.68
C ASN A 315 6.24 7.39 -27.17
N ALA A 316 7.45 6.95 -27.52
CA ALA A 316 7.78 6.56 -28.89
C ALA A 316 6.98 5.34 -29.35
N ARG A 317 6.87 4.29 -28.52
CA ARG A 317 6.19 3.03 -28.87
C ARG A 317 4.69 3.15 -28.93
N CYS A 318 4.08 3.93 -28.04
CA CYS A 318 2.63 4.14 -28.01
C CYS A 318 2.12 4.76 -29.32
N ARG A 319 2.91 5.64 -29.95
CA ARG A 319 2.58 6.22 -31.26
C ARG A 319 2.50 5.18 -32.37
N THR A 320 3.23 4.08 -32.24
CA THR A 320 3.30 2.98 -33.20
C THR A 320 2.30 1.86 -32.87
N PHE A 321 1.45 2.03 -31.85
CA PHE A 321 0.44 1.03 -31.54
C PHE A 321 -0.51 0.81 -32.71
N ARG A 322 -0.60 -0.45 -33.13
CA ARG A 322 -1.54 -0.85 -34.18
C ARG A 322 -2.99 -0.65 -33.69
N PRO A 323 -3.95 -0.40 -34.60
CA PRO A 323 -5.35 -0.20 -34.24
C PRO A 323 -5.96 -1.34 -33.41
N GLU A 324 -5.50 -2.57 -33.60
CA GLU A 324 -5.96 -3.74 -32.85
C GLU A 324 -5.66 -3.61 -31.34
N ILE A 325 -4.45 -3.16 -30.99
CA ILE A 325 -4.03 -2.91 -29.61
C ILE A 325 -4.93 -1.83 -29.01
N LYS A 326 -5.07 -0.69 -29.70
CA LYS A 326 -5.89 0.44 -29.24
C LYS A 326 -7.35 0.05 -29.01
N ASN A 327 -7.92 -0.75 -29.92
CA ASN A 327 -9.29 -1.24 -29.81
C ASN A 327 -9.46 -2.17 -28.60
N LYS A 328 -8.49 -3.04 -28.31
CA LYS A 328 -8.54 -3.95 -27.17
C LYS A 328 -8.42 -3.21 -25.83
N LEU A 329 -7.51 -2.24 -25.74
CA LEU A 329 -7.37 -1.36 -24.57
C LEU A 329 -8.67 -0.59 -24.30
N ARG A 330 -9.27 -0.01 -25.35
CA ARG A 330 -10.55 0.69 -25.24
C ARG A 330 -11.68 -0.23 -24.77
N LYS A 331 -11.81 -1.42 -25.37
CA LYS A 331 -12.84 -2.40 -24.98
C LYS A 331 -12.69 -2.83 -23.52
N ASN A 332 -11.47 -3.13 -23.08
CA ASN A 332 -11.20 -3.50 -21.70
C ASN A 332 -11.62 -2.38 -20.73
N ARG A 333 -11.27 -1.12 -21.03
CA ARG A 333 -11.71 0.04 -20.24
C ARG A 333 -13.24 0.16 -20.20
N GLU A 334 -13.92 0.05 -21.34
CA GLU A 334 -15.38 0.12 -21.42
C GLU A 334 -16.07 -0.99 -20.63
N GLU A 335 -15.53 -2.21 -20.65
CA GLU A 335 -16.05 -3.35 -19.88
C GLU A 335 -15.96 -3.09 -18.38
N VAL A 336 -14.81 -2.62 -17.89
CA VAL A 336 -14.63 -2.31 -16.46
C VAL A 336 -15.53 -1.13 -16.04
N LEU A 337 -15.65 -0.09 -16.87
CA LEU A 337 -16.57 1.03 -16.61
C LEU A 337 -18.03 0.58 -16.53
N LYS A 338 -18.47 -0.33 -17.41
CA LYS A 338 -19.83 -0.89 -17.37
C LYS A 338 -20.09 -1.69 -16.10
N GLU A 339 -19.10 -2.44 -15.63
CA GLU A 339 -19.21 -3.19 -14.37
C GLU A 339 -19.38 -2.26 -13.17
N TYR A 340 -18.58 -1.21 -13.07
CA TYR A 340 -18.73 -0.20 -12.01
C TYR A 340 -20.06 0.55 -12.10
N ALA A 341 -20.51 0.89 -13.32
CA ALA A 341 -21.81 1.51 -13.52
C ALA A 341 -22.96 0.59 -13.06
N LYS A 342 -22.82 -0.72 -13.24
CA LYS A 342 -23.77 -1.73 -12.74
C LYS A 342 -23.77 -1.80 -11.22
N ILE A 343 -22.58 -1.88 -10.60
CA ILE A 343 -22.43 -1.90 -9.13
C ILE A 343 -23.11 -0.66 -8.52
N HIS A 344 -22.80 0.54 -9.05
CA HIS A 344 -23.44 1.78 -8.57
C HIS A 344 -24.95 1.87 -8.85
N ALA A 345 -25.45 1.20 -9.89
CA ALA A 345 -26.89 1.12 -10.13
C ALA A 345 -27.58 0.20 -9.13
N GLU A 346 -26.95 -0.92 -8.78
CA GLU A 346 -27.44 -1.88 -7.78
C GLU A 346 -27.41 -1.25 -6.37
N GLU A 347 -26.31 -0.62 -5.97
CA GLU A 347 -26.20 0.11 -4.70
C GLU A 347 -27.30 1.17 -4.55
N ARG A 348 -27.52 1.99 -5.59
CA ARG A 348 -28.60 3.00 -5.57
C ARG A 348 -29.98 2.38 -5.49
N ALA A 349 -30.21 1.25 -6.15
CA ALA A 349 -31.49 0.54 -6.09
C ALA A 349 -31.76 -0.02 -4.69
N GLU A 350 -30.74 -0.59 -4.04
CA GLU A 350 -30.80 -1.10 -2.67
C GLU A 350 -31.04 0.02 -1.66
N GLU A 351 -30.33 1.16 -1.79
CA GLU A 351 -30.56 2.32 -0.93
C GLU A 351 -31.99 2.86 -1.05
N LEU A 352 -32.52 2.95 -2.27
CA LEU A 352 -33.90 3.40 -2.50
C LEU A 352 -34.92 2.40 -1.97
N ALA A 353 -34.65 1.10 -2.08
CA ALA A 353 -35.50 0.05 -1.52
C ALA A 353 -35.51 0.13 0.02
N LYS A 354 -34.34 0.31 0.64
CA LYS A 354 -34.19 0.48 2.08
C LYS A 354 -34.92 1.72 2.58
N LYS A 355 -34.73 2.88 1.94
CA LYS A 355 -35.45 4.12 2.27
C LYS A 355 -36.96 3.97 2.17
N LYS A 356 -37.47 3.25 1.17
CA LYS A 356 -38.91 2.96 1.03
C LYS A 356 -39.41 2.02 2.14
N ALA A 357 -38.65 1.00 2.49
CA ALA A 357 -39.00 0.07 3.56
C ALA A 357 -39.04 0.78 4.92
N ASP A 358 -38.05 1.63 5.21
CA ASP A 358 -37.96 2.39 6.46
C ASP A 358 -39.07 3.44 6.55
N ALA A 359 -39.38 4.14 5.44
CA ALA A 359 -40.51 5.06 5.39
C ALA A 359 -41.86 4.35 5.60
N LYS A 360 -42.03 3.13 5.06
CA LYS A 360 -43.24 2.33 5.27
C LYS A 360 -43.37 1.92 6.74
N LYS A 361 -42.30 1.43 7.35
CA LYS A 361 -42.28 1.07 8.78
C LYS A 361 -42.57 2.27 9.68
N ALA A 362 -42.00 3.43 9.38
CA ALA A 362 -42.24 4.67 10.13
C ALA A 362 -43.71 5.13 10.03
N GLU A 363 -44.32 5.01 8.85
CA GLU A 363 -45.75 5.31 8.68
C GLU A 363 -46.64 4.30 9.43
N GLU A 364 -46.32 3.00 9.38
CA GLU A 364 -47.02 1.96 10.15
C GLU A 364 -46.94 2.22 11.67
N GLU A 365 -45.77 2.62 12.18
CA GLU A 365 -45.61 2.99 13.60
C GLU A 365 -46.36 4.28 13.96
N ARG A 366 -46.37 5.27 13.05
CA ARG A 366 -47.15 6.51 13.23
C ARG A 366 -48.65 6.22 13.29
N VAL A 367 -49.15 5.36 12.42
CA VAL A 367 -50.55 4.94 12.39
C VAL A 367 -50.92 4.16 13.66
N ARG A 368 -50.03 3.29 14.14
CA ARG A 368 -50.23 2.56 15.41
C ARG A 368 -50.33 3.46 16.64
N LYS A 369 -49.76 4.68 16.60
CA LYS A 369 -49.80 5.66 17.70
C LYS A 369 -51.07 6.55 17.68
N LEU A 370 -51.91 6.48 16.65
CA LEU A 370 -53.15 7.28 16.53
C LEU A 370 -54.32 6.68 17.33
N SER A 371 -55.36 7.49 17.57
CA SER A 371 -56.59 7.03 18.22
C SER A 371 -57.41 6.08 17.31
N PRO A 372 -58.25 5.18 17.86
CA PRO A 372 -59.01 4.19 17.07
C PRO A 372 -59.93 4.79 16.00
N ALA A 373 -60.48 5.99 16.24
CA ALA A 373 -61.34 6.69 15.28
C ALA A 373 -60.53 7.31 14.12
N GLU A 374 -59.32 7.79 14.39
CA GLU A 374 -58.42 8.36 13.38
C GLU A 374 -57.76 7.27 12.53
N GLN A 375 -57.48 6.10 13.11
CA GLN A 375 -56.96 4.93 12.40
C GLN A 375 -57.96 4.46 11.32
N ARG A 376 -59.25 4.35 11.65
CA ARG A 376 -60.31 3.97 10.68
C ARG A 376 -60.41 4.96 9.51
N LYS A 377 -60.35 6.27 9.78
CA LYS A 377 -60.35 7.31 8.73
C LYS A 377 -59.10 7.24 7.83
N TRP A 378 -57.94 6.91 8.39
CA TRP A 378 -56.71 6.76 7.62
C TRP A 378 -56.77 5.52 6.71
N GLU A 379 -57.26 4.39 7.21
CA GLU A 379 -57.43 3.14 6.45
C GLU A 379 -58.43 3.29 5.29
N GLU A 380 -59.56 3.96 5.50
CA GLU A 380 -60.53 4.26 4.44
C GLU A 380 -59.93 5.16 3.35
N LYS A 381 -59.13 6.16 3.75
CA LYS A 381 -58.46 7.08 2.83
C LYS A 381 -57.36 6.37 2.02
N GLU A 382 -56.61 5.45 2.60
CA GLU A 382 -55.63 4.62 1.88
C GLU A 382 -56.34 3.67 0.90
N ARG A 383 -57.39 2.96 1.33
CA ARG A 383 -58.18 2.07 0.45
C ARG A 383 -58.72 2.82 -0.78
N ALA A 384 -59.24 4.04 -0.59
CA ALA A 384 -59.70 4.89 -1.68
C ALA A 384 -58.56 5.32 -2.64
N LYS A 385 -57.34 5.57 -2.13
CA LYS A 385 -56.18 5.88 -2.96
C LYS A 385 -55.69 4.67 -3.75
N GLU A 386 -55.68 3.48 -3.15
CA GLU A 386 -55.30 2.24 -3.83
C GLU A 386 -56.25 1.88 -4.96
N LEU A 387 -57.57 2.00 -4.73
CA LEU A 387 -58.60 1.87 -5.76
C LEU A 387 -58.39 2.85 -6.93
N LYS A 388 -58.08 4.12 -6.64
CA LYS A 388 -57.75 5.10 -7.69
C LYS A 388 -56.45 4.78 -8.44
N LYS A 389 -55.42 4.26 -7.76
CA LYS A 389 -54.15 3.83 -8.39
C LYS A 389 -54.34 2.60 -9.27
N SER A 390 -55.13 1.62 -8.83
CA SER A 390 -55.40 0.40 -9.60
C SER A 390 -56.26 0.69 -10.84
N GLN A 391 -57.25 1.57 -10.72
CA GLN A 391 -58.04 2.07 -11.85
C GLN A 391 -57.15 2.80 -12.89
N LYS A 392 -56.26 3.70 -12.47
CA LYS A 392 -55.32 4.40 -13.37
C LYS A 392 -54.34 3.46 -14.08
N LYS A 393 -53.88 2.39 -13.42
CA LYS A 393 -53.02 1.37 -14.06
C LYS A 393 -53.76 0.54 -15.11
N ARG A 394 -55.05 0.26 -14.91
CA ARG A 394 -55.89 -0.45 -15.90
C ARG A 394 -56.14 0.38 -17.15
N VAL A 395 -56.39 1.68 -17.00
CA VAL A 395 -56.61 2.61 -18.14
C VAL A 395 -55.36 2.82 -19.00
N LYS A 396 -54.15 2.75 -18.43
CA LYS A 396 -52.88 2.89 -19.19
C LYS A 396 -52.46 1.63 -19.96
N LYS A 397 -53.14 0.50 -19.75
CA LYS A 397 -52.86 -0.81 -20.37
C LYS A 397 -53.88 -1.19 -21.45
N SER A 398 -54.99 -0.44 -21.51
CA SER A 398 -55.92 -0.37 -22.64
C SER A 398 -55.44 0.73 -23.59
#